data_AF-A0A2Z3HD21-F1
#
_entry.id   AF-A0A2Z3HD21-F1
#
_cell.length_a   1.000
_cell.length_b   1.000
_cell.length_c   1.000
_cell.angle_alpha   90.00
_cell.angle_beta   90.00
_cell.angle_gamma   90.00
#
_symmetry.space_group_name_H-M   'P 1'
#
loop_
_entity.id
_entity.type
_entity.pdbx_description
1 polymer ?
#
loop_
_entity_poly.entity_id
_entity_poly.type
_entity_poly.pdbx_seq_one_letter_code
_entity_poly.pdbx_strand_id
1 'polypeptide(L)' 'MTPFERPDRCCPKCEHKGYLFRARRAVDGKPGEGNFVETKYRCRSCAHEWWERIPAPPEQKRTGDAA' A
#
# COMPACT_ATOMS: atom_id res chain seq x y z
N MET A 1 18.36 14.64 1.73
CA MET A 1 17.38 13.70 1.16
C MET A 1 16.42 13.34 2.28
N THR A 2 15.27 14.00 2.38
CA THR A 2 14.25 13.58 3.35
C THR A 2 13.75 12.21 2.90
N PRO A 3 13.91 11.15 3.71
CA PRO A 3 13.35 9.85 3.36
C PRO A 3 11.85 10.04 3.18
N PHE A 4 11.27 9.44 2.14
CA PHE A 4 9.83 9.27 2.06
C PHE A 4 9.38 8.64 3.38
N GLU A 5 8.80 9.43 4.27
CA GLU A 5 8.19 8.95 5.50
C GLU A 5 7.02 8.08 5.05
N ARG A 6 7.27 6.77 4.96
CA ARG A 6 6.22 5.80 4.72
C ARG A 6 5.24 5.99 5.87
N PRO A 7 3.96 6.28 5.61
CA PRO A 7 2.97 6.47 6.66
C PRO A 7 3.12 5.33 7.68
N ASP A 8 3.14 5.66 8.97
CA ASP A 8 3.20 4.68 10.05
C ASP A 8 1.96 3.77 9.95
N ARG A 9 2.09 2.66 9.23
CA ARG A 9 1.05 1.66 9.12
C ARG A 9 1.12 0.76 10.33
N CYS A 10 0.08 0.82 11.16
CA CYS A 10 -0.08 -0.04 12.32
C CYS A 10 -1.18 -1.06 12.05
N CYS A 11 -1.10 -2.22 12.70
CA CYS A 11 -2.21 -3.16 12.67
C CYS A 11 -3.44 -2.50 13.31
N PRO A 12 -4.61 -2.44 12.63
CA PRO A 12 -5.79 -1.79 13.20
C PRO A 12 -6.38 -2.54 14.41
N LYS A 13 -5.92 -3.78 14.67
CA LYS A 13 -6.40 -4.61 15.79
C LYS A 13 -5.54 -4.49 17.05
N CYS A 14 -4.22 -4.39 16.91
CA CYS A 14 -3.30 -4.42 18.05
C CYS A 14 -2.29 -3.28 18.05
N GLU A 15 -2.42 -2.33 17.13
CA GLU A 15 -1.58 -1.13 16.96
C GLU A 15 -0.09 -1.42 16.76
N HIS A 16 0.29 -2.68 16.62
CA HIS A 16 1.67 -3.07 16.40
C HIS A 16 2.12 -2.64 14.99
N LYS A 17 3.25 -1.94 14.93
CA LYS A 17 3.93 -1.49 13.71
C LYS A 17 4.52 -2.61 12.84
N GLY A 18 4.42 -3.85 13.28
CA GLY A 18 5.06 -5.02 12.69
C GLY A 18 4.09 -5.71 11.75
N TYR A 19 4.24 -5.48 10.44
CA TYR A 19 3.38 -6.07 9.43
C TYR A 19 4.17 -6.69 8.27
N LEU A 20 3.48 -7.52 7.51
CA LEU A 20 3.97 -8.21 6.32
C LEU A 20 3.07 -7.85 5.15
N PHE A 21 3.68 -7.42 4.05
CA PHE A 21 3.00 -7.35 2.75
C PHE A 21 2.58 -8.76 2.32
N ARG A 22 1.35 -8.90 1.84
CA ARG A 22 0.81 -10.18 1.36
C ARG A 22 0.42 -10.14 -0.10
N ALA A 23 -0.33 -9.11 -0.52
CA ALA A 23 -0.80 -8.99 -1.88
C ALA A 23 -1.07 -7.53 -2.22
N ARG A 24 -1.13 -7.21 -3.50
CA ARG A 24 -1.67 -5.94 -3.99
C ARG A 24 -2.59 -6.19 -5.17
N ARG A 25 -3.64 -5.39 -5.29
CA ARG A 25 -4.53 -5.36 -6.45
C ARG A 25 -4.79 -3.92 -6.86
N ALA A 26 -4.77 -3.67 -8.16
CA ALA A 26 -5.31 -2.42 -8.70
C ALA A 26 -6.84 -2.52 -8.65
N VAL A 27 -7.47 -1.43 -8.25
CA VAL A 27 -8.92 -1.27 -8.27
C VAL A 27 -9.20 0.04 -8.99
N ASP A 28 -9.86 -0.06 -10.13
CA ASP A 28 -10.39 1.10 -10.83
C ASP A 28 -11.37 1.82 -9.90
N GLY A 29 -11.11 3.10 -9.64
CA GLY A 29 -12.08 3.92 -8.94
C GLY A 29 -13.30 4.18 -9.82
N LYS A 30 -14.34 4.75 -9.22
CA LYS A 30 -15.51 5.22 -9.99
C LYS A 30 -15.06 6.22 -11.07
N PRO A 31 -15.84 6.39 -12.16
CA PRO A 31 -15.55 7.40 -13.17
C PRO A 31 -15.41 8.78 -12.51
N GLY A 32 -14.18 9.31 -12.51
CA GLY A 32 -13.80 10.59 -11.88
C GLY A 32 -12.96 10.48 -10.60
N GLU A 33 -12.86 9.31 -9.98
CA GLU A 33 -12.17 9.11 -8.67
C GLU A 33 -10.71 8.64 -8.79
N GLY A 34 -10.27 8.27 -10.00
CA GLY A 34 -8.90 7.80 -10.26
C GLY A 34 -8.66 6.35 -9.85
N ASN A 35 -7.47 5.82 -10.18
CA ASN A 35 -7.12 4.43 -9.87
C ASN A 35 -6.63 4.31 -8.42
N PHE A 36 -7.02 3.23 -7.74
CA PHE A 36 -6.55 2.89 -6.41
C PHE A 36 -5.73 1.61 -6.43
N VAL A 37 -4.85 1.46 -5.45
CA VAL A 37 -4.16 0.22 -5.16
C VAL A 37 -4.60 -0.26 -3.78
N GLU A 38 -5.25 -1.41 -3.73
CA GLU A 38 -5.53 -2.10 -2.50
C GLU A 38 -4.39 -3.05 -2.16
N THR A 39 -3.76 -2.83 -1.01
CA THR A 39 -2.66 -3.64 -0.52
C THR A 39 -3.08 -4.44 0.70
N LYS A 40 -2.94 -5.76 0.63
CA LYS A 40 -3.18 -6.69 1.73
C LYS A 40 -1.95 -6.75 2.62
N TYR A 41 -2.14 -6.48 3.90
CA TYR A 41 -1.13 -6.65 4.95
C TYR A 41 -1.56 -7.70 5.96
N ARG A 42 -0.58 -8.28 6.65
CA ARG A 42 -0.79 -9.17 7.79
C ARG A 42 0.10 -8.76 8.96
N CYS A 43 -0.49 -8.61 10.14
CA CYS A 43 0.24 -8.31 11.36
C CYS A 43 1.17 -9.47 11.73
N ARG A 44 2.40 -9.17 12.15
CA ARG A 44 3.34 -10.17 12.67
C ARG A 44 3.01 -10.61 14.10
N SER A 45 2.33 -9.76 14.87
CA SER A 45 2.02 -10.03 16.28
C SER A 45 0.70 -10.78 16.47
N CYS A 46 -0.42 -10.25 15.94
CA CYS A 46 -1.74 -10.85 16.15
C CYS A 46 -2.27 -11.64 14.94
N ALA A 47 -1.46 -11.79 13.88
CA ALA A 47 -1.82 -12.42 12.61
C ALA A 47 -3.03 -11.81 11.86
N HIS A 48 -3.58 -10.70 12.33
CA HIS A 48 -4.69 -10.01 11.68
C HIS A 48 -4.32 -9.56 10.27
N GLU A 49 -5.22 -9.79 9.32
CA GLU A 49 -5.06 -9.40 7.94
C GLU A 49 -6.02 -8.25 7.62
N TRP A 50 -5.52 -7.22 6.93
CA TRP A 50 -6.34 -6.08 6.49
C TRP A 50 -5.92 -5.62 5.10
N TRP A 51 -6.83 -4.91 4.43
CA TRP A 51 -6.56 -4.27 3.15
C TRP A 51 -6.51 -2.76 3.36
N GLU A 52 -5.46 -2.12 2.86
CA GLU A 52 -5.37 -0.66 2.77
C GLU A 52 -5.56 -0.23 1.33
N ARG A 53 -6.53 0.65 1.10
CA ARG A 53 -6.72 1.33 -0.17
C ARG A 53 -5.91 2.62 -0.15
N ILE A 54 -4.91 2.71 -1.03
CA ILE A 54 -4.16 3.93 -1.27
C ILE A 54 -4.43 4.42 -2.69
N PRO A 55 -4.47 5.74 -2.93
CA PRO A 55 -4.51 6.26 -4.29
C PRO A 55 -3.30 5.73 -5.05
N ALA A 56 -3.52 5.25 -6.28
CA ALA A 56 -2.40 4.86 -7.12
C ALA A 56 -1.53 6.10 -7.32
N PRO A 57 -0.20 6.03 -7.10
CA PRO A 57 0.66 7.14 -7.45
C PRO A 57 0.44 7.47 -8.93
N PRO A 58 0.46 8.77 -9.32
CA PRO A 58 0.38 9.13 -10.72
C PRO A 58 1.47 8.37 -11.44
N GLU A 59 1.11 7.75 -12.56
CA GLU A 59 1.95 6.86 -13.35
C GLU A 59 3.33 7.50 -13.56
N GLN A 60 4.31 7.14 -12.72
CA GLN A 60 5.70 7.52 -12.97
C GLN A 60 6.09 6.74 -14.20
N LYS A 61 6.09 7.44 -15.36
CA LYS A 61 6.71 6.97 -16.59
C LYS A 61 7.97 6.20 -16.21
N ARG A 62 7.99 4.90 -16.51
CA ARG A 62 9.15 4.02 -16.32
C ARG A 62 10.33 4.62 -17.10
N THR A 63 11.14 5.46 -16.46
CA THR A 63 12.49 5.72 -16.93
C THR A 63 13.35 4.63 -16.33
N GLY A 64 13.77 3.70 -17.18
CA GLY A 64 14.64 2.59 -16.82
C GLY A 64 14.63 1.50 -17.87
N ASP A 65 14.71 1.89 -19.14
CA ASP A 65 15.30 1.07 -20.17
C ASP A 65 16.79 0.92 -19.80
N ALA A 66 17.20 -0.29 -19.47
CA ALA A 66 18.59 -0.64 -19.25
C ALA A 66 18.88 -1.83 -20.16
N ALA A 67 19.40 -1.52 -21.35
CA ALA A 67 20.06 -2.43 -22.27
C ALA A 67 21.36 -1.77 -22.74
#